data_AF-A0A3D2RV89-F1
#
_entry.id   AF-A0A3D2RV89-F1
#
_cell.length_a   1.000
_cell.length_b   1.000
_cell.length_c   1.000
_cell.angle_alpha   90.00
_cell.angle_beta   90.00
_cell.angle_gamma   90.00
#
_symmetry.space_group_name_H-M   'P 1'
#
loop_
_entity.id
_entity.type
_entity.pdbx_description
1 polymer ?
#
loop_
_entity_poly.entity_id
_entity_poly.type
_entity_poly.pdbx_seq_one_letter_code
_entity_poly.pdbx_strand_id
1 'polypeptide(L)'
;MAHSSLFIDALQYNNWSEEVFKQINEGGLSAVHVTICYHEDFQEMVQNVMDWNRRFESYSSMIFHGRTASDVRKAQKEGRTAIFFGFQNCSPIEDNIGLVEICHQLGIRFMQLTYNNQSLLATGCYEENDPGITRMGKQVIKEMNRVG
;
A
#
# COMPACT_ATOMS: atom_id res chain seq x y z
N MET A 1 24.04 -3.52 -0.32
CA MET A 1 24.94 -3.04 0.77
C MET A 1 24.18 -1.98 1.55
N ALA A 2 24.52 -1.68 2.80
CA ALA A 2 23.91 -0.53 3.48
C ALA A 2 24.33 0.77 2.75
N HIS A 3 23.37 1.66 2.46
CA HIS A 3 23.60 2.93 1.76
C HIS A 3 23.37 4.12 2.70
N SER A 4 24.10 5.22 2.52
CA SER A 4 24.09 6.36 3.45
C SER A 4 22.79 7.19 3.44
N SER A 5 22.01 7.11 2.36
CA SER A 5 20.77 7.87 2.16
C SER A 5 19.53 6.97 2.21
N LEU A 6 18.40 7.53 2.65
CA LEU A 6 17.09 6.87 2.62
C LEU A 6 16.37 7.22 1.31
N PHE A 7 16.36 6.29 0.37
CA PHE A 7 15.55 6.40 -0.85
C PHE A 7 14.22 5.68 -0.67
N ILE A 8 13.12 6.37 -0.99
CA ILE A 8 11.76 5.84 -0.88
C ILE A 8 11.06 6.08 -2.21
N ASP A 9 10.51 5.01 -2.79
CA ASP A 9 9.56 5.11 -3.90
C ASP A 9 8.14 5.09 -3.34
N ALA A 10 7.38 6.15 -3.62
CA ALA A 10 6.09 6.40 -3.03
C ALA A 10 4.91 5.79 -3.79
N LEU A 11 5.12 5.13 -4.94
CA LEU A 11 4.08 4.36 -5.62
C LEU A 11 4.67 3.44 -6.70
N GLN A 12 4.48 2.14 -6.57
CA GLN A 12 4.85 1.15 -7.57
C GLN A 12 3.74 0.13 -7.82
N TYR A 13 3.51 -0.18 -9.10
CA TYR A 13 2.61 -1.24 -9.55
C TYR A 13 3.31 -2.03 -10.67
N ASN A 14 3.89 -3.17 -10.31
CA ASN A 14 4.78 -3.95 -11.18
C ASN A 14 4.42 -5.45 -11.14
N ASN A 15 4.91 -6.20 -12.13
CA ASN A 15 4.95 -7.65 -12.09
C ASN A 15 6.09 -8.11 -11.16
N TRP A 16 5.81 -8.18 -9.86
CA TRP A 16 6.80 -8.47 -8.81
C TRP A 16 7.46 -9.84 -8.97
N SER A 17 8.79 -9.82 -9.09
CA SER A 17 9.65 -11.00 -9.26
C SER A 17 10.99 -10.81 -8.55
N GLU A 18 11.78 -11.88 -8.42
CA GLU A 18 13.14 -11.82 -7.86
C GLU A 18 14.02 -10.78 -8.57
N GLU A 19 13.94 -10.71 -9.90
CA GLU A 19 14.69 -9.77 -10.72
C GLU A 19 14.37 -8.32 -10.34
N VAL A 20 13.08 -8.00 -10.15
CA VAL A 20 12.65 -6.66 -9.72
C VAL A 20 13.18 -6.35 -8.32
N PHE A 21 13.16 -7.32 -7.39
CA PHE A 21 13.70 -7.10 -6.04
C PHE A 21 15.21 -6.86 -6.04
N LYS A 22 15.96 -7.55 -6.90
CA LYS A 22 17.40 -7.30 -7.10
C LYS A 22 17.64 -5.89 -7.60
N GLN A 23 16.92 -5.46 -8.64
CA GLN A 23 17.05 -4.10 -9.20
C GLN A 23 16.74 -3.01 -8.16
N ILE A 24 15.71 -3.22 -7.33
CA ILE A 24 15.34 -2.28 -6.26
C ILE A 24 16.43 -2.21 -5.18
N ASN A 25 16.99 -3.35 -4.77
CA ASN A 25 18.10 -3.39 -3.82
C ASN A 25 19.40 -2.78 -4.41
N GLU A 26 19.71 -3.04 -5.68
CA GLU A 26 20.85 -2.45 -6.40
C GLU A 26 20.71 -0.93 -6.55
N GLY A 27 19.48 -0.45 -6.77
CA GLY A 27 19.13 0.97 -6.75
C GLY A 27 19.19 1.60 -5.35
N GLY A 28 19.37 0.82 -4.29
CA GLY A 28 19.51 1.30 -2.93
C GLY A 28 18.20 1.81 -2.29
N LEU A 29 17.04 1.36 -2.78
CA LEU A 29 15.75 1.78 -2.24
C LEU A 29 15.54 1.17 -0.85
N SER A 30 15.38 2.02 0.15
CA SER A 30 15.10 1.62 1.54
C SER A 30 13.62 1.25 1.73
N ALA A 31 12.72 1.87 0.98
CA ALA A 31 11.30 1.50 1.00
C ALA A 31 10.62 1.69 -0.35
N VAL A 32 9.58 0.89 -0.58
CA VAL A 32 8.69 0.99 -1.72
C VAL A 32 7.25 0.85 -1.24
N HIS A 33 6.40 1.82 -1.60
CA HIS A 33 4.95 1.69 -1.49
C HIS A 33 4.42 0.93 -2.71
N VAL A 34 3.91 -0.27 -2.48
CA VAL A 34 3.36 -1.14 -3.53
C VAL A 34 1.85 -1.09 -3.53
N THR A 35 1.29 -0.95 -4.72
CA THR A 35 -0.16 -1.07 -4.91
C THR A 35 -0.55 -2.54 -4.87
N ILE A 36 -1.43 -2.89 -3.93
CA ILE A 36 -2.03 -4.23 -3.81
C ILE A 36 -3.54 -4.23 -4.05
N CYS A 37 -4.09 -3.07 -4.41
CA CYS A 37 -5.47 -2.91 -4.85
C CYS A 37 -5.58 -1.79 -5.88
N TYR A 38 -6.16 -2.13 -7.02
CA TYR A 38 -6.54 -1.28 -8.13
C TYR A 38 -8.04 -1.46 -8.45
N HIS A 39 -8.49 -2.72 -8.59
CA HIS A 39 -9.89 -3.10 -8.85
C HIS A 39 -10.42 -4.18 -7.90
N GLU A 40 -9.55 -4.73 -7.06
CA GLU A 40 -9.82 -5.86 -6.18
C GLU A 40 -10.88 -5.53 -5.12
N ASP A 41 -11.74 -6.51 -4.83
CA ASP A 41 -12.61 -6.49 -3.65
C ASP A 41 -11.84 -6.92 -2.38
N PHE A 42 -12.55 -7.05 -1.24
CA PHE A 42 -11.89 -7.44 0.01
C PHE A 42 -11.24 -8.82 -0.07
N GLN A 43 -11.91 -9.80 -0.69
CA GLN A 43 -11.42 -11.17 -0.75
C GLN A 43 -10.21 -11.28 -1.69
N GLU A 44 -10.26 -10.62 -2.84
CA GLU A 44 -9.16 -10.53 -3.80
C GLU A 44 -7.97 -9.78 -3.18
N MET A 45 -8.20 -8.71 -2.42
CA MET A 45 -7.16 -8.01 -1.67
C MET A 45 -6.47 -8.93 -0.65
N VAL A 46 -7.24 -9.76 0.08
CA VAL A 46 -6.66 -10.75 1.00
C VAL A 46 -5.80 -11.76 0.25
N GLN A 47 -6.21 -12.19 -0.94
CA GLN A 47 -5.39 -13.06 -1.79
C GLN A 47 -4.05 -12.38 -2.18
N ASN A 48 -4.08 -11.09 -2.53
CA ASN A 48 -2.85 -10.32 -2.76
C ASN A 48 -1.95 -10.26 -1.52
N VAL A 49 -2.52 -10.08 -0.32
CA VAL A 49 -1.77 -10.13 0.95
C VAL A 49 -1.12 -11.50 1.17
N MET A 50 -1.85 -12.59 0.91
CA MET A 50 -1.32 -13.96 1.01
C MET A 50 -0.14 -14.18 0.07
N ASP A 51 -0.25 -13.71 -1.18
CA ASP A 51 0.82 -13.85 -2.16
C ASP A 51 2.04 -13.00 -1.84
N TRP A 52 1.85 -11.82 -1.23
CA TRP A 52 2.97 -11.03 -0.71
C TRP A 52 3.65 -11.70 0.49
N ASN A 53 2.89 -12.33 1.39
CA ASN A 53 3.48 -13.07 2.51
C ASN A 53 4.42 -14.18 2.02
N ARG A 54 4.02 -14.94 0.99
CA ARG A 54 4.88 -15.93 0.33
C ARG A 54 6.15 -15.31 -0.27
N ARG A 55 6.05 -14.11 -0.84
CA ARG A 55 7.22 -13.37 -1.37
C ARG A 55 8.16 -12.95 -0.24
N PHE A 56 7.65 -12.50 0.90
CA PHE A 56 8.49 -12.17 2.05
C PHE A 56 9.23 -13.39 2.61
N GLU A 57 8.61 -14.56 2.57
CA GLU A 57 9.27 -15.83 2.94
C GLU A 57 10.36 -16.19 1.92
N SER A 58 10.01 -16.21 0.63
CA SER A 58 10.89 -16.65 -0.46
C SER A 58 12.08 -15.71 -0.70
N TYR A 59 11.89 -14.41 -0.47
CA TYR A 59 12.86 -13.35 -0.77
C TYR A 59 13.23 -12.56 0.49
N SER A 60 13.24 -13.23 1.64
CA SER A 60 13.52 -12.63 2.96
C SER A 60 14.88 -11.92 3.03
N SER A 61 15.87 -12.32 2.23
CA SER A 61 17.17 -11.63 2.14
C SER A 61 17.12 -10.29 1.41
N MET A 62 16.06 -10.00 0.64
CA MET A 62 15.93 -8.80 -0.21
C MET A 62 14.85 -7.84 0.29
N ILE A 63 13.73 -8.38 0.77
CA ILE A 63 12.54 -7.60 1.14
C ILE A 63 11.92 -8.05 2.46
N PHE A 64 11.09 -7.18 3.05
CA PHE A 64 10.15 -7.52 4.11
C PHE A 64 8.96 -6.56 4.16
N HIS A 65 7.92 -6.94 4.89
CA HIS A 65 6.76 -6.10 5.13
C HIS A 65 7.10 -4.93 6.06
N GLY A 66 7.09 -3.72 5.53
CA GLY A 66 7.19 -2.47 6.29
C GLY A 66 5.82 -1.99 6.77
N ARG A 67 5.75 -1.54 8.02
CA ARG A 67 4.51 -1.02 8.65
C ARG A 67 4.71 0.33 9.33
N THR A 68 5.96 0.74 9.54
CA THR A 68 6.33 1.93 10.31
C THR A 68 7.54 2.64 9.69
N ALA A 69 7.74 3.91 10.03
CA ALA A 69 8.94 4.65 9.60
C ALA A 69 10.26 4.02 10.11
N SER A 70 10.23 3.28 11.22
CA SER A 70 11.39 2.51 11.70
C SER A 70 11.79 1.39 10.74
N ASP A 71 10.84 0.80 10.01
CA ASP A 71 11.12 -0.26 9.04
C ASP A 71 11.95 0.26 7.87
N VAL A 72 11.75 1.51 7.46
CA VAL A 72 12.57 2.15 6.42
C VAL A 72 14.04 2.25 6.86
N ARG A 73 14.29 2.67 8.10
CA ARG A 73 15.65 2.74 8.68
C ARG A 73 16.26 1.35 8.86
N LYS A 74 15.44 0.37 9.25
CA LYS A 74 15.86 -1.03 9.36
C LYS A 74 16.30 -1.58 8.00
N ALA A 75 15.50 -1.34 6.96
CA ALA A 75 15.79 -1.76 5.60
C ALA A 75 17.13 -1.20 5.10
N GLN A 76 17.37 0.10 5.30
CA GLN A 76 18.65 0.74 5.01
C GLN A 76 19.82 0.05 5.71
N LYS A 77 19.70 -0.18 7.03
CA LYS A 77 20.76 -0.80 7.85
C LYS A 77 21.05 -2.24 7.42
N GLU A 78 20.00 -2.99 7.07
CA GLU A 78 20.10 -4.40 6.67
C GLU A 78 20.43 -4.58 5.19
N GLY A 79 20.45 -3.51 4.38
CA GLY A 79 20.66 -3.58 2.94
C GLY A 79 19.52 -4.29 2.20
N ARG A 80 18.30 -4.16 2.73
CA ARG A 80 17.04 -4.73 2.23
C ARG A 80 16.09 -3.59 1.84
N THR A 81 14.93 -3.92 1.29
CA THR A 81 13.85 -2.96 1.04
C THR A 81 12.60 -3.28 1.87
N ALA A 82 12.08 -2.29 2.58
CA ALA A 82 10.78 -2.39 3.25
C ALA A 82 9.64 -2.15 2.25
N ILE A 83 8.73 -3.10 2.13
CA ILE A 83 7.56 -3.04 1.25
C ILE A 83 6.35 -2.60 2.07
N PHE A 84 5.75 -1.47 1.70
CA PHE A 84 4.55 -0.93 2.32
C PHE A 84 3.36 -1.15 1.40
N PHE A 85 2.27 -1.71 1.94
CA PHE A 85 1.06 -1.91 1.15
C PHE A 85 0.22 -0.65 1.09
N GLY A 86 -0.33 -0.39 -0.09
CA GLY A 86 -1.42 0.56 -0.24
C GLY A 86 -2.37 0.23 -1.36
N PHE A 87 -3.48 0.96 -1.34
CA PHE A 87 -4.56 0.84 -2.30
C PHE A 87 -4.64 2.11 -3.13
N GLN A 88 -4.75 1.94 -4.45
CA GLN A 88 -5.10 3.04 -5.36
C GLN A 88 -6.61 3.22 -5.48
N ASN A 89 -7.41 2.35 -4.87
CA ASN A 89 -8.87 2.42 -4.84
C ASN A 89 -9.41 2.00 -3.47
N CYS A 90 -10.63 2.40 -3.14
CA CYS A 90 -11.26 2.09 -1.85
C CYS A 90 -12.16 0.83 -1.89
N SER A 91 -12.17 0.08 -3.00
CA SER A 91 -13.03 -1.10 -3.16
C SER A 91 -12.89 -2.15 -2.04
N PRO A 92 -11.73 -2.41 -1.41
CA PRO A 92 -11.63 -3.43 -0.38
C PRO A 92 -12.39 -3.12 0.92
N ILE A 93 -12.77 -1.87 1.17
CA ILE A 93 -13.58 -1.54 2.35
C ILE A 93 -15.08 -1.59 2.07
N GLU A 94 -15.47 -1.78 0.80
CA GLU A 94 -16.86 -1.86 0.35
C GLU A 94 -17.71 -0.73 0.94
N ASP A 95 -18.88 -1.03 1.51
CA ASP A 95 -19.73 -0.09 2.24
C ASP A 95 -19.55 -0.16 3.77
N ASN A 96 -18.51 -0.85 4.25
CA ASN A 96 -18.28 -1.13 5.67
C ASN A 96 -17.04 -0.41 6.22
N ILE A 97 -17.27 0.68 6.95
CA ILE A 97 -16.22 1.50 7.59
C ILE A 97 -15.31 0.66 8.51
N GLY A 98 -15.83 -0.39 9.16
CA GLY A 98 -15.04 -1.25 10.05
C GLY A 98 -13.92 -2.01 9.33
N LEU A 99 -14.02 -2.21 8.02
CA LEU A 99 -12.97 -2.84 7.23
C LEU A 99 -11.70 -1.98 7.11
N VAL A 100 -11.77 -0.67 7.37
CA VAL A 100 -10.57 0.19 7.43
C VAL A 100 -9.60 -0.32 8.50
N GLU A 101 -10.09 -0.65 9.69
CA GLU A 101 -9.26 -1.19 10.77
C GLU A 101 -8.69 -2.58 10.40
N ILE A 102 -9.50 -3.44 9.79
CA ILE A 102 -9.07 -4.77 9.36
C ILE A 102 -7.96 -4.67 8.31
N CYS A 103 -8.13 -3.85 7.28
CA CYS A 103 -7.11 -3.59 6.27
C CYS A 103 -5.82 -3.03 6.90
N HIS A 104 -5.93 -2.10 7.85
CA HIS A 104 -4.77 -1.58 8.57
C HIS A 104 -4.04 -2.68 9.39
N GLN A 105 -4.77 -3.59 10.06
CA GLN A 105 -4.19 -4.72 10.78
C GLN A 105 -3.48 -5.72 9.84
N LEU A 106 -3.99 -5.91 8.63
CA LEU A 106 -3.36 -6.72 7.58
C LEU A 106 -2.05 -6.09 7.06
N GLY A 107 -1.81 -4.80 7.32
CA GLY A 107 -0.56 -4.10 7.04
C GLY A 107 -0.66 -2.99 6.01
N ILE A 108 -1.87 -2.66 5.55
CA ILE A 108 -2.10 -1.56 4.63
C ILE A 108 -1.91 -0.22 5.36
N ARG A 109 -1.21 0.72 4.71
CA ARG A 109 -0.88 2.04 5.28
C ARG A 109 -1.33 3.21 4.43
N PHE A 110 -1.72 2.95 3.19
CA PHE A 110 -2.17 3.98 2.26
C PHE A 110 -3.44 3.50 1.57
N MET A 111 -4.44 4.38 1.47
CA MET A 111 -5.63 4.13 0.67
C MET A 111 -6.04 5.43 -0.01
N GLN A 112 -6.05 5.39 -1.34
CA GLN A 112 -6.62 6.45 -2.17
C GLN A 112 -8.16 6.35 -2.12
N LEU A 113 -8.84 7.49 -2.05
CA LEU A 113 -10.30 7.52 -1.88
C LEU A 113 -11.07 7.13 -3.16
N THR A 114 -10.45 7.31 -4.33
CA THR A 114 -11.05 7.12 -5.65
C THR A 114 -10.00 6.68 -6.64
N TYR A 115 -10.40 5.96 -7.70
CA TYR A 115 -9.54 5.74 -8.86
C TYR A 115 -10.25 6.17 -10.14
N ASN A 116 -9.83 7.32 -10.70
CA ASN A 116 -10.38 7.99 -11.88
C ASN A 116 -11.86 8.42 -11.80
N ASN A 117 -12.77 7.50 -11.50
CA ASN A 117 -14.21 7.74 -11.44
C ASN A 117 -14.69 7.91 -9.98
N GLN A 118 -15.95 8.30 -9.83
CA GLN A 118 -16.61 8.40 -8.53
C GLN A 118 -16.61 7.06 -7.79
N SER A 119 -16.27 7.12 -6.50
CA SER A 119 -16.37 5.99 -5.57
C SER A 119 -17.45 6.24 -4.52
N LEU A 120 -17.62 5.31 -3.57
CA LEU A 120 -18.47 5.54 -2.39
C LEU A 120 -17.96 6.69 -1.50
N LEU A 121 -16.67 7.05 -1.61
CA LEU A 121 -16.01 7.96 -0.67
C LEU A 121 -15.83 9.38 -1.22
N ALA A 122 -15.53 9.53 -2.50
CA ALA A 122 -15.30 10.82 -3.12
C ALA A 122 -15.48 10.74 -4.65
N THR A 123 -15.30 11.87 -5.32
CA THR A 123 -15.34 11.95 -6.78
C THR A 123 -13.93 11.85 -7.36
N GLY A 124 -13.78 11.05 -8.42
CA GLY A 124 -12.50 10.88 -9.10
C GLY A 124 -12.25 11.98 -10.15
N CYS A 125 -11.00 12.09 -10.61
CA CYS A 125 -10.55 13.17 -11.49
C CYS A 125 -11.09 13.13 -12.93
N TYR A 126 -11.75 12.04 -13.35
CA TYR A 126 -12.34 11.91 -14.69
C TYR A 126 -13.83 12.27 -14.73
N GLU A 127 -14.41 12.62 -13.57
CA GLU A 127 -15.80 13.04 -13.47
C GLU A 127 -15.95 14.49 -13.92
N GLU A 128 -17.00 14.79 -14.69
CA GLU A 128 -17.30 16.15 -15.15
C GLU A 128 -17.68 17.07 -13.98
N ASN A 129 -18.34 16.51 -12.95
CA ASN A 129 -18.81 17.24 -11.78
C ASN A 129 -18.17 16.66 -10.51
N ASP A 130 -17.44 17.49 -9.76
CA ASP A 130 -16.77 17.12 -8.50
C ASP A 130 -17.46 17.72 -7.27
N PRO A 131 -18.45 17.02 -6.66
CA PRO A 131 -19.03 17.40 -5.38
C PRO A 131 -18.09 17.16 -4.17
N GLY A 132 -16.91 16.59 -4.37
CA GLY A 132 -15.92 16.30 -3.36
C GLY A 132 -16.21 15.03 -2.54
N ILE A 133 -15.91 15.09 -1.25
CA ILE A 133 -15.97 13.93 -0.33
C ILE A 133 -17.42 13.68 0.11
N THR A 134 -17.89 12.44 -0.05
CA THR A 134 -19.25 12.01 0.33
C THR A 134 -19.45 11.97 1.86
N ARG A 135 -20.70 11.78 2.30
CA ARG A 135 -21.01 11.57 3.73
C ARG A 135 -20.26 10.37 4.31
N MET A 136 -20.17 9.28 3.55
CA MET A 136 -19.43 8.08 3.95
C MET A 136 -17.92 8.34 3.93
N GLY A 137 -17.40 8.99 2.90
CA GLY A 137 -15.98 9.35 2.79
C GLY A 137 -15.48 10.14 3.99
N LYS A 138 -16.28 11.06 4.53
CA LYS A 138 -15.93 11.79 5.77
C LYS A 138 -15.78 10.88 6.99
N GLN A 139 -16.61 9.84 7.11
CA GLN A 139 -16.49 8.86 8.20
C GLN A 139 -15.29 7.93 7.99
N VAL A 140 -15.03 7.51 6.76
CA VAL A 140 -13.85 6.70 6.42
C VAL A 140 -12.55 7.47 6.70
N ILE A 141 -12.45 8.74 6.31
CA ILE A 141 -11.29 9.59 6.62
C ILE A 141 -11.10 9.72 8.14
N LYS A 142 -12.20 9.88 8.90
CA LYS A 142 -12.14 9.91 10.36
C LYS A 142 -11.60 8.59 10.93
N GLU A 143 -12.00 7.47 10.36
CA GLU A 143 -11.54 6.15 10.78
C GLU A 143 -10.07 5.89 10.39
N MET A 144 -9.66 6.26 9.19
CA MET A 144 -8.25 6.25 8.75
C MET A 144 -7.38 7.06 9.71
N ASN A 145 -7.79 8.29 10.04
CA ASN A 145 -7.06 9.12 11.01
C ASN A 145 -7.00 8.49 12.42
N ARG A 146 -7.99 7.68 12.81
CA ARG A 146 -8.01 6.99 14.11
C ARG A 146 -7.05 5.82 14.14
N VAL A 147 -6.99 5.01 13.08
CA VAL A 147 -6.21 3.77 13.04
C VAL A 147 -4.76 3.99 12.62
N GLY A 148 -4.48 5.02 11.83
CA GLY A 148 -3.16 5.36 11.27
C GLY A 148 -3.03 4.97 9.80
#